data_AF-A0A7S3EIF4-F1
#
_entry.id   AF-A0A7S3EIF4-F1
#
_cell.length_a   1.000
_cell.length_b   1.000
_cell.length_c   1.000
_cell.angle_alpha   90.00
_cell.angle_beta   90.00
_cell.angle_gamma   90.00
#
_symmetry.space_group_name_H-M   'P 1'
#
loop_
_entity.id
_entity.type
_entity.pdbx_description
1 polymer ?
#
loop_
_entity_poly.entity_id
_entity_poly.type
_entity_poly.pdbx_seq_one_letter_code
_entity_poly.pdbx_strand_id
1 'polypeptide(L)'
;FYSNCIPGVTAKGPRQPWHDIHGRVDGPIARDVMRNFEERWRKQASAHVASLIKPEELDIIAEGEEAKVTSESDPETWNVQYFRSIDERSAVFERDPKKDRDVFFSKKGRSIDASIQSAYAHYIRTAQKFIYIENQYFLGSSSEWRKSMFKDSMANMEGATHIVPMEITLKIVQKIKAGEHFCAYIVVPLFPEGLPESGAVQEILCWQRNTVQLMYHHISEALKQNKDKHPGKKATDFLSIFALGNREYPPEDAMDDEVAKQGRHMIYVHSKMIIVDDSVILMGSANINQRSMDGGRDTEMAFGAYQPNYTVQMSEGELPKGQVHGFRMSLFAEHLGFKLEPWMTNPSLPEAMRTTRDLAEKNWKAYADTNLQEMPGHLMLYPYNVDSVNG
;
A
#
# COMPACT_ATOMS: atom_id res chain seq x y z
N PHE A 1 13.29 0.02 -23.27
CA PHE A 1 11.99 0.69 -23.35
C PHE A 1 10.92 -0.27 -22.84
N TYR A 2 10.02 0.16 -21.97
CA TYR A 2 8.96 -0.68 -21.40
C TYR A 2 7.62 0.07 -21.47
N SER A 3 6.57 -0.55 -22.02
CA SER A 3 5.21 -0.02 -22.05
C SER A 3 4.24 -1.15 -22.44
N ASN A 4 3.43 -1.62 -21.49
CA ASN A 4 2.51 -2.74 -21.70
C ASN A 4 1.03 -2.35 -21.59
N CYS A 5 0.76 -1.06 -21.39
CA CYS A 5 -0.56 -0.54 -21.05
C CYS A 5 -1.26 0.15 -22.23
N ILE A 6 -0.52 0.55 -23.25
CA ILE A 6 -1.04 1.26 -24.41
C ILE A 6 -0.70 0.45 -25.68
N PRO A 7 -1.68 0.03 -26.49
CA PRO A 7 -1.43 -0.60 -27.77
C PRO A 7 -0.66 0.32 -28.72
N GLY A 8 0.25 -0.25 -29.52
CA GLY A 8 0.90 0.48 -30.61
C GLY A 8 1.99 1.46 -30.19
N VAL A 9 2.43 1.45 -28.93
CA VAL A 9 3.56 2.26 -28.47
C VAL A 9 4.84 1.86 -29.19
N THR A 10 5.54 2.85 -29.74
CA THR A 10 6.85 2.68 -30.38
C THR A 10 7.98 3.11 -29.45
N ALA A 11 9.23 3.02 -29.90
CA ALA A 11 10.38 3.51 -29.14
C ALA A 11 10.33 5.04 -28.88
N LYS A 12 9.47 5.78 -29.59
CA LYS A 12 9.22 7.21 -29.40
C LYS A 12 8.38 7.52 -28.14
N GLY A 13 7.81 6.50 -27.52
CA GLY A 13 7.11 6.63 -26.25
C GLY A 13 5.59 6.73 -26.34
N PRO A 14 4.93 7.03 -25.22
CA PRO A 14 5.53 7.16 -23.88
C PRO A 14 5.94 5.79 -23.30
N ARG A 15 7.10 5.73 -22.64
CA ARG A 15 7.42 4.60 -21.74
C ARG A 15 6.43 4.60 -20.58
N GLN A 16 6.22 3.46 -19.94
CA GLN A 16 5.53 3.36 -18.67
C GLN A 16 6.52 3.66 -17.53
N PRO A 17 6.43 4.82 -16.84
CA PRO A 17 7.26 5.08 -15.68
C PRO A 17 6.91 4.12 -14.54
N TRP A 18 7.88 3.82 -13.68
CA TRP A 18 7.75 2.81 -12.62
C TRP A 18 8.02 3.47 -11.28
N HIS A 19 6.95 3.69 -10.51
CA HIS A 19 7.03 4.17 -9.14
C HIS A 19 6.98 2.97 -8.19
N ASP A 20 7.99 2.82 -7.36
CA ASP A 20 8.12 1.68 -6.46
C ASP A 20 8.94 2.06 -5.22
N ILE A 21 8.81 1.24 -4.18
CA ILE A 21 9.47 1.47 -2.89
C ILE A 21 10.28 0.24 -2.53
N HIS A 22 11.53 0.47 -2.14
CA HIS A 22 12.43 -0.58 -1.68
C HIS A 22 13.20 -0.13 -0.43
N GLY A 23 13.62 -1.09 0.38
CA GLY A 23 14.28 -0.83 1.65
C GLY A 23 15.47 -1.77 1.82
N ARG A 24 16.55 -1.24 2.40
CA ARG A 24 17.66 -2.04 2.90
C ARG A 24 17.47 -2.22 4.41
N VAL A 25 17.69 -3.43 4.90
CA VAL A 25 17.69 -3.73 6.33
C VAL A 25 19.08 -4.17 6.74
N ASP A 26 19.53 -3.69 7.89
CA ASP A 26 20.83 -4.00 8.49
C ASP A 26 20.61 -4.48 9.94
N GLY A 27 21.59 -5.19 10.51
CA GLY A 27 21.51 -5.73 11.87
C GLY A 27 20.77 -7.07 11.96
N PRO A 28 20.21 -7.44 13.14
CA PRO A 28 19.69 -8.79 13.37
C PRO A 28 18.60 -9.22 12.37
N ILE A 29 17.78 -8.27 11.92
CA ILE A 29 16.68 -8.49 10.96
C ILE A 29 17.17 -9.05 9.60
N ALA A 30 18.42 -8.77 9.20
CA ALA A 30 18.97 -9.32 7.95
C ALA A 30 19.07 -10.86 8.00
N ARG A 31 19.23 -11.44 9.20
CA ARG A 31 19.22 -12.90 9.40
C ARG A 31 17.84 -13.51 9.18
N ASP A 32 16.75 -12.78 9.41
CA ASP A 32 15.40 -13.28 9.13
C ASP A 32 15.15 -13.38 7.61
N VAL A 33 15.71 -12.45 6.83
CA VAL A 33 15.71 -12.52 5.36
C VAL A 33 16.52 -13.72 4.87
N MET A 34 17.71 -13.93 5.44
CA MET A 34 18.55 -15.09 5.14
C MET A 34 17.82 -16.40 5.48
N ARG A 35 17.23 -16.49 6.68
CA ARG A 35 16.47 -17.67 7.11
C ARG A 35 15.32 -17.97 6.15
N ASN A 36 14.57 -16.95 5.74
CA ASN A 36 13.52 -17.13 4.73
C ASN A 36 14.06 -17.69 3.41
N PHE A 37 15.23 -17.24 2.95
CA PHE A 37 15.87 -17.80 1.76
C PHE A 37 16.26 -19.26 1.97
N GLU A 38 16.91 -19.60 3.09
CA GLU A 38 17.34 -20.96 3.40
C GLU A 38 16.17 -21.94 3.52
N GLU A 39 15.09 -21.56 4.22
CA GLU A 39 13.90 -22.40 4.38
C GLU A 39 13.28 -22.73 3.01
N ARG A 40 13.28 -21.77 2.08
CA ARG A 40 12.81 -21.95 0.71
C ARG A 40 13.76 -22.78 -0.12
N TRP A 41 15.07 -22.55 -0.01
CA TRP A 41 16.07 -23.32 -0.73
C TRP A 41 16.05 -24.79 -0.33
N ARG A 42 16.01 -25.08 0.98
CA ARG A 42 15.86 -26.45 1.51
C ARG A 42 14.63 -27.15 0.96
N LYS A 43 13.53 -26.41 0.73
CA LYS A 43 12.29 -26.96 0.20
C LYS A 43 12.31 -27.15 -1.32
N GLN A 44 12.70 -26.13 -2.08
CA GLN A 44 12.49 -26.05 -3.52
C GLN A 44 13.74 -26.42 -4.34
N ALA A 45 14.93 -26.31 -3.75
CA ALA A 45 16.21 -26.69 -4.34
C ALA A 45 16.87 -27.81 -3.54
N SER A 46 16.08 -28.81 -3.13
CA SER A 46 16.51 -29.90 -2.23
C SER A 46 17.74 -30.67 -2.75
N ALA A 47 17.88 -30.81 -4.07
CA ALA A 47 19.05 -31.42 -4.72
C ALA A 47 20.35 -30.60 -4.58
N HIS A 48 20.24 -29.31 -4.23
CA HIS A 48 21.34 -28.35 -4.14
C HIS A 48 21.52 -27.80 -2.72
N VAL A 49 21.01 -28.49 -1.69
CA VAL A 49 21.16 -28.03 -0.30
C VAL A 49 22.63 -27.91 0.12
N ALA A 50 23.50 -28.76 -0.40
CA ALA A 50 24.94 -28.68 -0.16
C ALA A 50 25.60 -27.41 -0.73
N SER A 51 24.92 -26.66 -1.62
CA SER A 51 25.36 -25.37 -2.14
C SER A 51 25.01 -24.19 -1.23
N LEU A 52 24.22 -24.40 -0.16
CA LEU A 52 23.97 -23.35 0.83
C LEU A 52 25.24 -23.09 1.63
N ILE A 53 25.77 -21.88 1.49
CA ILE A 53 26.86 -21.38 2.31
C ILE A 53 26.32 -21.16 3.72
N LYS A 54 27.01 -21.69 4.72
CA LYS A 54 26.59 -21.51 6.11
C LYS A 54 27.03 -20.15 6.64
N PRO A 55 26.29 -19.53 7.57
CA PRO A 55 26.71 -18.26 8.18
C PRO A 55 28.13 -18.28 8.74
N GLU A 56 28.57 -19.41 9.30
CA GLU A 56 29.91 -19.57 9.87
C GLU A 56 31.03 -19.54 8.81
N GLU A 57 30.70 -19.85 7.56
CA GLU A 57 31.64 -19.80 6.43
C GLU A 57 31.81 -18.37 5.86
N LEU A 58 30.95 -17.44 6.28
CA LEU A 58 30.94 -16.04 5.81
C LEU A 58 31.49 -15.06 6.86
N ASP A 59 32.03 -15.55 7.99
CA ASP A 59 32.37 -14.75 9.17
C ASP A 59 31.18 -13.88 9.68
N ILE A 60 29.94 -14.27 9.37
CA ILE A 60 28.72 -13.62 9.87
C ILE A 60 28.40 -14.21 11.25
N ILE A 61 29.27 -13.93 12.22
CA ILE A 61 29.24 -14.55 13.55
C ILE A 61 28.54 -13.67 14.59
N ALA A 62 28.42 -12.36 14.34
CA ALA A 62 27.82 -11.42 15.29
C ALA A 62 26.35 -11.79 15.57
N GLU A 63 26.04 -12.09 16.83
CA GLU A 63 24.72 -12.40 17.36
C GLU A 63 24.40 -11.52 18.57
N GLY A 64 23.11 -11.37 18.87
CA GLY A 64 22.67 -10.57 20.01
C GLY A 64 23.11 -9.11 19.91
N GLU A 65 23.77 -8.60 20.95
CA GLU A 65 24.24 -7.21 21.01
C GLU A 65 25.31 -6.89 19.96
N GLU A 66 26.19 -7.83 19.62
CA GLU A 66 27.25 -7.60 18.62
C GLU A 66 26.69 -7.42 17.21
N ALA A 67 25.47 -7.91 16.96
CA ALA A 67 24.77 -7.75 15.69
C ALA A 67 24.01 -6.42 15.58
N LYS A 68 23.83 -5.68 16.68
CA LYS A 68 23.14 -4.38 16.64
C LYS A 68 24.02 -3.35 15.93
N VAL A 69 23.42 -2.63 14.98
CA VAL A 69 24.11 -1.57 14.22
C VAL A 69 24.22 -0.28 15.02
N THR A 70 23.23 -0.01 15.88
CA THR A 70 23.16 1.17 16.74
C THR A 70 22.73 0.78 18.16
N SER A 71 23.09 1.62 19.14
CA SER A 71 22.66 1.44 20.54
C SER A 71 21.20 1.88 20.74
N GLU A 72 20.47 1.32 21.70
CA GLU A 72 19.05 1.68 21.94
C GLU A 72 18.78 3.17 22.22
N SER A 73 19.78 3.90 22.72
CA SER A 73 19.71 5.35 22.94
C SER A 73 19.95 6.19 21.68
N ASP A 74 20.34 5.58 20.56
CA ASP A 74 20.61 6.29 19.31
C ASP A 74 19.27 6.70 18.65
N PRO A 75 19.05 7.99 18.33
CA PRO A 75 17.85 8.43 17.64
C PRO A 75 17.64 7.74 16.28
N GLU A 76 18.71 7.29 15.62
CA GLU A 76 18.66 6.58 14.34
C GLU A 76 18.45 5.07 14.49
N THR A 77 18.23 4.54 15.70
CA THR A 77 17.86 3.13 15.91
C THR A 77 16.50 2.81 15.33
N TRP A 78 16.37 1.58 14.82
CA TRP A 78 15.13 1.02 14.31
C TRP A 78 14.80 -0.29 15.01
N ASN A 79 13.53 -0.45 15.36
CA ASN A 79 12.95 -1.74 15.66
C ASN A 79 12.25 -2.25 14.40
N VAL A 80 12.66 -3.41 13.91
CA VAL A 80 12.18 -3.98 12.65
C VAL A 80 11.70 -5.41 12.88
N GLN A 81 10.58 -5.76 12.27
CA GLN A 81 10.03 -7.10 12.27
C GLN A 81 9.81 -7.58 10.84
N TYR A 82 10.20 -8.84 10.59
CA TYR A 82 9.98 -9.52 9.33
C TYR A 82 8.60 -10.18 9.31
N PHE A 83 7.90 -10.06 8.18
CA PHE A 83 6.60 -10.67 7.92
C PHE A 83 6.62 -11.38 6.57
N ARG A 84 5.79 -12.40 6.42
CA ARG A 84 5.65 -13.14 5.17
C ARG A 84 4.25 -13.67 4.92
N SER A 85 4.01 -13.99 3.67
CA SER A 85 2.91 -14.84 3.23
C SER A 85 3.55 -16.07 2.59
N ILE A 86 3.48 -17.23 3.23
CA ILE A 86 4.11 -18.45 2.69
C ILE A 86 3.46 -19.70 3.28
N ASP A 87 3.50 -20.81 2.55
CA ASP A 87 3.05 -22.10 3.06
C ASP A 87 4.13 -23.19 2.93
N GLU A 88 3.88 -24.33 3.57
CA GLU A 88 4.81 -25.45 3.64
C GLU A 88 5.13 -26.14 2.30
N ARG A 89 4.48 -25.73 1.19
CA ARG A 89 4.89 -26.14 -0.17
C ARG A 89 6.14 -25.39 -0.63
N SER A 90 6.33 -24.17 -0.14
CA SER A 90 7.40 -23.28 -0.59
C SER A 90 8.55 -23.18 0.39
N ALA A 91 8.35 -23.51 1.68
CA ALA A 91 9.38 -23.44 2.71
C ALA A 91 9.33 -24.64 3.66
N VAL A 92 10.49 -24.99 4.23
CA VAL A 92 10.57 -25.87 5.41
C VAL A 92 10.40 -24.99 6.65
N PHE A 93 9.30 -25.18 7.38
CA PHE A 93 9.10 -24.46 8.64
C PHE A 93 9.80 -25.19 9.78
N GLU A 94 10.86 -24.59 10.31
CA GLU A 94 11.47 -24.99 11.57
C GLU A 94 10.56 -24.51 12.71
N ARG A 95 9.57 -25.33 13.08
CA ARG A 95 8.58 -24.98 14.11
C ARG A 95 9.08 -25.39 15.49
N ASP A 96 8.97 -24.48 16.45
CA ASP A 96 8.78 -24.82 17.85
C ASP A 96 7.27 -24.87 18.12
N PRO A 97 6.67 -26.08 18.29
CA PRO A 97 5.23 -26.23 18.49
C PRO A 97 4.67 -25.49 19.72
N LYS A 98 5.53 -25.12 20.69
CA LYS A 98 5.14 -24.37 21.88
C LYS A 98 5.16 -22.86 21.66
N LYS A 99 6.04 -22.35 20.79
CA LYS A 99 6.22 -20.90 20.56
C LYS A 99 5.47 -20.40 19.33
N ASP A 100 5.31 -21.24 18.32
CA ASP A 100 4.85 -20.79 16.99
C ASP A 100 3.35 -21.06 16.73
N ARG A 101 2.60 -21.40 17.77
CA ARG A 101 1.19 -21.81 17.65
C ARG A 101 0.30 -20.68 17.08
N ASP A 102 0.64 -19.44 17.36
CA ASP A 102 -0.13 -18.26 16.95
C ASP A 102 0.40 -17.61 15.66
N VAL A 103 1.56 -18.04 15.17
CA VAL A 103 2.18 -17.53 13.93
C VAL A 103 1.61 -18.25 12.71
N PHE A 104 1.41 -19.57 12.83
CA PHE A 104 0.93 -20.39 11.74
C PHE A 104 -0.52 -20.83 11.95
N PHE A 105 -1.31 -20.83 10.89
CA PHE A 105 -2.62 -21.48 10.88
C PHE A 105 -2.66 -22.61 9.86
N SER A 106 -3.58 -23.56 10.06
CA SER A 106 -3.75 -24.69 9.15
C SER A 106 -4.94 -24.48 8.22
N LYS A 107 -4.72 -24.64 6.91
CA LYS A 107 -5.78 -24.56 5.88
C LYS A 107 -5.64 -25.75 4.93
N LYS A 108 -6.68 -26.61 4.92
CA LYS A 108 -6.68 -27.88 4.17
C LYS A 108 -5.46 -28.77 4.53
N GLY A 109 -5.16 -28.88 5.82
CA GLY A 109 -4.05 -29.70 6.33
C GLY A 109 -2.65 -29.12 6.15
N ARG A 110 -2.51 -27.93 5.55
CA ARG A 110 -1.22 -27.27 5.32
C ARG A 110 -1.02 -26.13 6.29
N SER A 111 0.19 -25.99 6.81
CA SER A 111 0.59 -24.82 7.58
C SER A 111 0.84 -23.62 6.68
N ILE A 112 0.35 -22.48 7.13
CA ILE A 112 0.42 -21.21 6.42
C ILE A 112 0.87 -20.14 7.41
N ASP A 113 1.84 -19.34 6.98
CA ASP A 113 2.17 -18.04 7.55
C ASP A 113 1.47 -16.96 6.71
N ALA A 114 0.62 -16.16 7.36
CA ALA A 114 0.02 -14.96 6.77
C ALA A 114 0.25 -13.74 7.68
N SER A 115 1.44 -13.68 8.27
CA SER A 115 1.84 -12.62 9.20
C SER A 115 1.81 -11.24 8.55
N ILE A 116 1.94 -11.11 7.21
CA ILE A 116 1.72 -9.84 6.51
C ILE A 116 0.30 -9.32 6.70
N GLN A 117 -0.74 -10.15 6.49
CA GLN A 117 -2.12 -9.73 6.68
C GLN A 117 -2.37 -9.32 8.13
N SER A 118 -1.82 -10.09 9.09
CA SER A 118 -1.90 -9.76 10.52
C SER A 118 -1.20 -8.44 10.84
N ALA A 119 -0.05 -8.16 10.24
CA ALA A 119 0.68 -6.90 10.42
C ALA A 119 -0.12 -5.70 9.89
N TYR A 120 -0.67 -5.80 8.68
CA TYR A 120 -1.58 -4.79 8.12
C TYR A 120 -2.75 -4.53 9.09
N ALA A 121 -3.44 -5.57 9.53
CA ALA A 121 -4.57 -5.44 10.45
C ALA A 121 -4.14 -4.79 11.77
N HIS A 122 -3.01 -5.21 12.35
CA HIS A 122 -2.48 -4.63 13.58
C HIS A 122 -2.21 -3.13 13.43
N TYR A 123 -1.40 -2.73 12.45
CA TYR A 123 -1.02 -1.33 12.26
C TYR A 123 -2.21 -0.43 11.93
N ILE A 124 -3.18 -0.92 11.14
CA ILE A 124 -4.42 -0.19 10.88
C ILE A 124 -5.25 -0.03 12.17
N ARG A 125 -5.37 -1.07 13.00
CA ARG A 125 -6.11 -1.01 14.27
C ARG A 125 -5.48 -0.08 15.28
N THR A 126 -4.15 0.03 15.30
CA THR A 126 -3.43 0.93 16.21
C THR A 126 -3.34 2.37 15.70
N ALA A 127 -3.63 2.62 14.42
CA ALA A 127 -3.60 3.94 13.82
C ALA A 127 -4.51 4.93 14.58
N GLN A 128 -3.95 6.11 14.86
CA GLN A 128 -4.58 7.17 15.64
C GLN A 128 -5.00 8.36 14.81
N LYS A 129 -4.21 8.76 13.81
CA LYS A 129 -4.36 10.04 13.10
C LYS A 129 -4.53 9.86 11.59
N PHE A 130 -3.67 9.11 10.93
CA PHE A 130 -3.78 8.85 9.49
C PHE A 130 -3.05 7.59 9.04
N ILE A 131 -3.42 7.11 7.87
CA ILE A 131 -2.66 6.13 7.10
C ILE A 131 -2.42 6.63 5.67
N TYR A 132 -1.25 6.31 5.13
CA TYR A 132 -0.89 6.54 3.75
C TYR A 132 -0.45 5.22 3.12
N ILE A 133 -1.14 4.80 2.07
CA ILE A 133 -0.92 3.53 1.39
C ILE A 133 -0.55 3.81 -0.05
N GLU A 134 0.50 3.16 -0.53
CA GLU A 134 0.74 2.99 -1.96
C GLU A 134 0.72 1.50 -2.28
N ASN A 135 -0.16 1.09 -3.19
CA ASN A 135 -0.27 -0.32 -3.55
C ASN A 135 -0.66 -0.54 -5.00
N GLN A 136 -0.03 -1.53 -5.65
CA GLN A 136 -0.38 -1.95 -7.02
C GLN A 136 -1.83 -2.43 -7.14
N TYR A 137 -2.38 -3.06 -6.10
CA TYR A 137 -3.76 -3.51 -6.06
C TYR A 137 -4.44 -3.06 -4.79
N PHE A 138 -5.74 -2.74 -4.88
CA PHE A 138 -6.54 -2.41 -3.72
C PHE A 138 -7.93 -3.05 -3.80
N LEU A 139 -7.99 -4.34 -3.49
CA LEU A 139 -9.23 -5.11 -3.53
C LEU A 139 -9.27 -6.16 -2.43
N GLY A 140 -10.42 -6.40 -1.81
CA GLY A 140 -10.54 -7.37 -0.73
C GLY A 140 -11.82 -7.26 0.08
N SER A 141 -11.86 -7.99 1.19
CA SER A 141 -13.01 -8.05 2.10
C SER A 141 -14.32 -8.42 1.38
N SER A 142 -14.24 -9.31 0.40
CA SER A 142 -15.36 -9.66 -0.48
C SER A 142 -16.52 -10.33 0.26
N SER A 143 -16.26 -10.91 1.43
CA SER A 143 -17.29 -11.47 2.32
C SER A 143 -18.30 -10.43 2.81
N GLU A 144 -17.90 -9.15 2.85
CA GLU A 144 -18.75 -8.05 3.34
C GLU A 144 -19.53 -7.35 2.20
N TRP A 145 -19.19 -7.61 0.94
CA TRP A 145 -19.91 -7.05 -0.21
C TRP A 145 -21.37 -7.53 -0.24
N ARG A 146 -21.58 -8.81 0.08
CA ARG A 146 -22.90 -9.46 0.08
C ARG A 146 -23.83 -8.96 1.19
N LYS A 147 -23.27 -8.61 2.35
CA LYS A 147 -24.04 -8.24 3.54
C LYS A 147 -24.58 -6.82 3.49
N SER A 148 -23.91 -5.94 2.74
CA SER A 148 -24.18 -4.50 2.75
C SER A 148 -25.03 -4.01 1.58
N MET A 149 -24.84 -4.49 0.34
CA MET A 149 -25.44 -3.81 -0.83
C MET A 149 -25.91 -4.66 -2.04
N PHE A 150 -25.55 -5.94 -2.16
CA PHE A 150 -25.75 -6.67 -3.43
C PHE A 150 -26.42 -8.05 -3.24
N LYS A 151 -27.72 -8.04 -2.93
CA LYS A 151 -28.45 -9.30 -2.64
C LYS A 151 -28.60 -10.23 -3.86
N ASP A 152 -28.60 -9.71 -5.10
CA ASP A 152 -28.90 -10.54 -6.29
C ASP A 152 -27.83 -10.54 -7.41
N SER A 153 -26.96 -9.53 -7.54
CA SER A 153 -26.01 -9.43 -8.68
C SER A 153 -24.57 -9.89 -8.40
N MET A 154 -24.23 -10.20 -7.15
CA MET A 154 -22.85 -10.50 -6.72
C MET A 154 -22.70 -11.83 -5.96
N ALA A 155 -23.73 -12.68 -6.03
CA ALA A 155 -23.78 -13.98 -5.34
C ALA A 155 -22.67 -14.96 -5.75
N ASN A 156 -21.90 -14.68 -6.81
CA ASN A 156 -20.79 -15.50 -7.28
C ASN A 156 -19.40 -14.85 -7.13
N MET A 157 -19.30 -13.60 -6.65
CA MET A 157 -18.01 -12.91 -6.45
C MET A 157 -17.49 -13.08 -5.01
N GLU A 158 -17.19 -14.33 -4.64
CA GLU A 158 -16.50 -14.67 -3.39
C GLU A 158 -15.08 -15.16 -3.67
N GLY A 159 -14.14 -14.86 -2.78
CA GLY A 159 -12.79 -15.41 -2.87
C GLY A 159 -11.66 -14.46 -2.50
N ALA A 160 -11.95 -13.20 -2.17
CA ALA A 160 -11.00 -12.24 -1.63
C ALA A 160 -11.36 -11.84 -0.19
N THR A 161 -11.27 -12.81 0.72
CA THR A 161 -11.72 -12.72 2.12
C THR A 161 -10.73 -12.04 3.08
N HIS A 162 -9.56 -11.59 2.61
CA HIS A 162 -8.64 -10.83 3.45
C HIS A 162 -9.29 -9.52 3.93
N ILE A 163 -8.90 -9.08 5.13
CA ILE A 163 -9.66 -8.09 5.90
C ILE A 163 -9.14 -6.65 5.76
N VAL A 164 -8.06 -6.42 5.00
CA VAL A 164 -7.34 -5.14 5.00
C VAL A 164 -8.25 -3.95 4.66
N PRO A 165 -9.06 -3.96 3.56
CA PRO A 165 -9.99 -2.86 3.28
C PRO A 165 -11.04 -2.64 4.38
N MET A 166 -11.52 -3.71 5.02
CA MET A 166 -12.48 -3.61 6.10
C MET A 166 -11.89 -3.07 7.39
N GLU A 167 -10.65 -3.42 7.75
CA GLU A 167 -9.95 -2.82 8.88
C GLU A 167 -9.79 -1.30 8.70
N ILE A 168 -9.46 -0.83 7.48
CA ILE A 168 -9.39 0.61 7.17
C ILE A 168 -10.76 1.27 7.38
N THR A 169 -11.80 0.65 6.84
CA THR A 169 -13.18 1.14 6.94
C THR A 169 -13.63 1.25 8.38
N LEU A 170 -13.43 0.18 9.16
CA LEU A 170 -13.83 0.12 10.56
C LEU A 170 -13.04 1.11 11.42
N LYS A 171 -11.75 1.33 11.12
CA LYS A 171 -10.95 2.37 11.77
C LYS A 171 -11.56 3.76 11.54
N ILE A 172 -11.89 4.10 10.29
CA ILE A 172 -12.51 5.39 9.96
C ILE A 172 -13.87 5.53 10.65
N VAL A 173 -14.72 4.49 10.57
CA VAL A 173 -16.04 4.48 11.22
C VAL A 173 -15.92 4.63 12.74
N GLN A 174 -14.95 3.97 13.37
CA GLN A 174 -14.65 4.12 14.80
C GLN A 174 -14.34 5.58 15.14
N LYS A 175 -13.48 6.24 14.37
CA LYS A 175 -13.08 7.64 14.57
C LYS A 175 -14.25 8.60 14.39
N ILE A 176 -15.06 8.41 13.34
CA ILE A 176 -16.30 9.17 13.13
C ILE A 176 -17.23 9.08 14.34
N LYS A 177 -17.50 7.87 14.83
CA LYS A 177 -18.36 7.65 16.01
C LYS A 177 -17.81 8.30 17.28
N ALA A 178 -16.49 8.34 17.43
CA ALA A 178 -15.80 9.01 18.53
C ALA A 178 -15.83 10.55 18.43
N GLY A 179 -16.19 11.13 17.27
CA GLY A 179 -16.07 12.57 17.03
C GLY A 179 -14.63 13.00 16.70
N GLU A 180 -13.76 12.05 16.40
CA GLU A 180 -12.36 12.28 16.04
C GLU A 180 -12.20 12.29 14.52
N HIS A 181 -11.23 13.05 14.02
CA HIS A 181 -10.87 13.01 12.61
C HIS A 181 -9.77 11.98 12.33
N PHE A 182 -9.80 11.40 11.14
CA PHE A 182 -8.82 10.41 10.68
C PHE A 182 -8.78 10.43 9.16
N CYS A 183 -7.57 10.36 8.57
CA CYS A 183 -7.39 10.40 7.13
C CYS A 183 -6.77 9.10 6.60
N ALA A 184 -7.32 8.55 5.54
CA ALA A 184 -6.75 7.44 4.78
C ALA A 184 -6.50 7.89 3.33
N TYR A 185 -5.23 7.92 2.96
CA TYR A 185 -4.76 8.26 1.63
C TYR A 185 -4.33 6.97 0.94
N ILE A 186 -4.91 6.65 -0.22
CA ILE A 186 -4.60 5.43 -0.96
C ILE A 186 -4.17 5.81 -2.38
N VAL A 187 -2.97 5.44 -2.77
CA VAL A 187 -2.43 5.62 -4.13
C VAL A 187 -2.34 4.25 -4.80
N VAL A 188 -3.00 4.12 -5.94
CA VAL A 188 -3.04 2.90 -6.77
C VAL A 188 -2.67 3.26 -8.21
N PRO A 189 -2.27 2.32 -9.07
CA PRO A 189 -2.12 2.64 -10.48
C PRO A 189 -3.48 3.02 -11.06
N LEU A 190 -3.50 3.83 -12.13
CA LEU A 190 -4.76 4.22 -12.78
C LEU A 190 -5.57 2.98 -13.19
N PHE A 191 -4.86 1.96 -13.69
CA PHE A 191 -5.34 0.59 -13.84
C PHE A 191 -4.16 -0.39 -13.69
N PRO A 192 -4.41 -1.65 -13.34
CA PRO A 192 -3.38 -2.69 -13.31
C PRO A 192 -2.68 -2.84 -14.65
N GLU A 193 -1.39 -3.20 -14.62
CA GLU A 193 -0.62 -3.40 -15.84
C GLU A 193 -1.24 -4.43 -16.79
N GLY A 194 -1.19 -4.07 -18.08
CA GLY A 194 -1.81 -4.80 -19.18
C GLY A 194 -2.75 -3.90 -19.98
N LEU A 195 -3.31 -4.45 -21.05
CA LEU A 195 -4.28 -3.72 -21.85
C LEU A 195 -5.53 -3.42 -21.01
N PRO A 196 -5.95 -2.15 -20.87
CA PRO A 196 -7.05 -1.78 -20.00
C PRO A 196 -8.38 -2.43 -20.41
N GLU A 197 -8.57 -2.73 -21.69
CA GLU A 197 -9.76 -3.40 -22.22
C GLU A 197 -9.74 -4.93 -22.04
N SER A 198 -8.63 -5.51 -21.57
CA SER A 198 -8.55 -6.95 -21.36
C SER A 198 -9.47 -7.41 -20.23
N GLY A 199 -10.02 -8.63 -20.36
CA GLY A 199 -10.92 -9.19 -19.34
C GLY A 199 -10.29 -9.27 -17.95
N ALA A 200 -8.98 -9.58 -17.86
CA ALA A 200 -8.28 -9.63 -16.58
C ALA A 200 -8.19 -8.26 -15.90
N VAL A 201 -7.82 -7.20 -16.64
CA VAL A 201 -7.75 -5.84 -16.09
C VAL A 201 -9.14 -5.34 -15.70
N GLN A 202 -10.15 -5.56 -16.55
CA GLN A 202 -11.54 -5.20 -16.26
C GLN A 202 -12.09 -5.93 -15.02
N GLU A 203 -11.76 -7.21 -14.85
CA GLU A 203 -12.13 -7.95 -13.65
C GLU A 203 -11.50 -7.30 -12.41
N ILE A 204 -10.18 -7.08 -12.40
CA ILE A 204 -9.50 -6.46 -11.26
C ILE A 204 -10.10 -5.09 -10.90
N LEU A 205 -10.38 -4.25 -11.90
CA LEU A 205 -11.02 -2.95 -11.70
C LEU A 205 -12.43 -3.09 -11.10
N CYS A 206 -13.20 -4.11 -11.49
CA CYS A 206 -14.49 -4.42 -10.89
C CYS A 206 -14.35 -4.79 -9.40
N TRP A 207 -13.38 -5.64 -9.04
CA TRP A 207 -13.11 -6.00 -7.65
C TRP A 207 -12.65 -4.78 -6.82
N GLN A 208 -11.80 -3.93 -7.37
CA GLN A 208 -11.40 -2.67 -6.73
C GLN A 208 -12.59 -1.75 -6.52
N ARG A 209 -13.43 -1.54 -7.55
CA ARG A 209 -14.64 -0.71 -7.45
C ARG A 209 -15.57 -1.20 -6.34
N ASN A 210 -15.85 -2.50 -6.29
CA ASN A 210 -16.75 -3.08 -5.29
C ASN A 210 -16.17 -2.95 -3.87
N THR A 211 -14.86 -3.10 -3.72
CA THR A 211 -14.15 -2.83 -2.46
C THR A 211 -14.34 -1.38 -2.05
N VAL A 212 -14.01 -0.43 -2.91
CA VAL A 212 -14.07 1.01 -2.62
C VAL A 212 -15.51 1.46 -2.34
N GLN A 213 -16.48 0.94 -3.09
CA GLN A 213 -17.91 1.23 -2.88
C GLN A 213 -18.40 0.78 -1.50
N LEU A 214 -18.03 -0.43 -1.07
CA LEU A 214 -18.30 -0.91 0.29
C LEU A 214 -17.73 0.03 1.35
N MET A 215 -16.46 0.44 1.20
CA MET A 215 -15.79 1.32 2.16
C MET A 215 -16.53 2.66 2.28
N TYR A 216 -16.81 3.32 1.15
CA TYR A 216 -17.52 4.60 1.15
C TYR A 216 -18.95 4.49 1.67
N HIS A 217 -19.64 3.38 1.44
CA HIS A 217 -20.98 3.15 2.01
C HIS A 217 -20.95 3.18 3.54
N HIS A 218 -20.09 2.36 4.16
CA HIS A 218 -20.01 2.32 5.63
C HIS A 218 -19.55 3.65 6.23
N ILE A 219 -18.60 4.35 5.60
CA ILE A 219 -18.14 5.67 6.03
C ILE A 219 -19.27 6.69 5.92
N SER A 220 -20.00 6.69 4.81
CA SER A 220 -21.12 7.61 4.59
C SER A 220 -22.26 7.37 5.58
N GLU A 221 -22.60 6.11 5.86
CA GLU A 221 -23.61 5.77 6.87
C GLU A 221 -23.17 6.21 8.28
N ALA A 222 -21.90 6.00 8.64
CA ALA A 222 -21.36 6.48 9.91
C ALA A 222 -21.43 8.02 10.03
N LEU A 223 -21.12 8.75 8.96
CA LEU A 223 -21.23 10.21 8.92
C LEU A 223 -22.68 10.68 9.04
N LYS A 224 -23.64 10.04 8.35
CA LYS A 224 -25.07 10.35 8.48
C LYS A 224 -25.56 10.19 9.91
N GLN A 225 -25.14 9.10 10.58
CA GLN A 225 -25.53 8.78 11.96
C GLN A 225 -24.85 9.67 13.02
N ASN A 226 -23.75 10.36 12.68
CA ASN A 226 -22.97 11.19 13.61
C ASN A 226 -22.74 12.59 13.04
N LYS A 227 -23.72 13.12 12.30
CA LYS A 227 -23.62 14.39 11.55
C LYS A 227 -23.37 15.59 12.46
N ASP A 228 -23.90 15.55 13.68
CA ASP A 228 -23.71 16.54 14.73
C ASP A 228 -22.23 16.69 15.14
N LYS A 229 -21.48 15.59 15.15
CA LYS A 229 -20.04 15.58 15.47
C LYS A 229 -19.16 16.03 14.30
N HIS A 230 -19.67 15.96 13.06
CA HIS A 230 -18.89 16.21 11.83
C HIS A 230 -19.64 17.12 10.84
N PRO A 231 -20.01 18.36 11.24
CA PRO A 231 -20.82 19.23 10.40
C PRO A 231 -20.10 19.55 9.07
N GLY A 232 -20.78 19.29 7.96
CA GLY A 232 -20.29 19.60 6.61
C GLY A 232 -19.15 18.70 6.10
N LYS A 233 -18.75 17.67 6.85
CA LYS A 233 -17.72 16.72 6.41
C LYS A 233 -18.28 15.70 5.43
N LYS A 234 -17.46 15.32 4.45
CA LYS A 234 -17.75 14.31 3.43
C LYS A 234 -16.95 13.05 3.70
N ALA A 235 -17.39 11.91 3.18
CA ALA A 235 -16.61 10.66 3.27
C ALA A 235 -15.21 10.82 2.66
N THR A 236 -15.08 11.66 1.64
CA THR A 236 -13.81 12.00 0.99
C THR A 236 -12.83 12.80 1.85
N ASP A 237 -13.29 13.43 2.94
CA ASP A 237 -12.41 14.05 3.94
C ASP A 237 -11.71 12.99 4.82
N PHE A 238 -12.23 11.75 4.87
CA PHE A 238 -11.68 10.65 5.67
C PHE A 238 -10.98 9.59 4.82
N LEU A 239 -11.43 9.37 3.58
CA LEU A 239 -10.87 8.38 2.66
C LEU A 239 -10.75 9.02 1.28
N SER A 240 -9.56 9.03 0.69
CA SER A 240 -9.38 9.42 -0.71
C SER A 240 -8.46 8.47 -1.45
N ILE A 241 -8.84 8.18 -2.70
CA ILE A 241 -8.10 7.32 -3.62
C ILE A 241 -7.48 8.21 -4.70
N PHE A 242 -6.22 7.94 -5.02
CA PHE A 242 -5.41 8.67 -5.97
C PHE A 242 -4.72 7.70 -6.94
N ALA A 243 -4.25 8.23 -8.07
CA ALA A 243 -3.35 7.56 -9.00
C ALA A 243 -2.18 8.48 -9.35
N LEU A 244 -1.14 7.94 -10.01
CA LEU A 244 -0.04 8.75 -10.52
C LEU A 244 -0.08 8.81 -12.05
N GLY A 245 0.24 9.98 -12.59
CA GLY A 245 0.30 10.25 -14.02
C GLY A 245 1.36 11.28 -14.35
N ASN A 246 1.84 11.23 -15.59
CA ASN A 246 2.69 12.29 -16.11
C ASN A 246 2.19 12.74 -17.48
N ARG A 247 2.45 14.00 -17.78
CA ARG A 247 2.23 14.60 -19.10
C ARG A 247 3.32 15.62 -19.39
N GLU A 248 4.03 15.41 -20.49
CA GLU A 248 5.15 16.21 -20.95
C GLU A 248 4.93 16.58 -22.42
N TYR A 249 5.55 17.67 -22.88
CA TYR A 249 5.62 17.94 -24.31
C TYR A 249 6.46 16.84 -24.98
N PRO A 250 5.91 16.08 -25.96
CA PRO A 250 6.67 15.07 -26.65
C PRO A 250 7.79 15.72 -27.47
N PRO A 251 8.91 15.02 -27.70
CA PRO A 251 9.98 15.53 -28.57
C PRO A 251 9.48 15.69 -30.02
N GLU A 252 10.17 16.52 -30.81
CA GLU A 252 9.75 16.87 -32.17
C GLU A 252 9.61 15.64 -33.08
N ASP A 253 10.48 14.65 -32.92
CA ASP A 253 10.45 13.38 -33.65
C ASP A 253 9.33 12.43 -33.23
N ALA A 254 8.59 12.73 -32.15
CA ALA A 254 7.40 12.00 -31.70
C ALA A 254 6.08 12.60 -32.19
N MET A 255 6.11 13.75 -32.89
CA MET A 255 4.90 14.44 -33.36
C MET A 255 4.15 13.69 -34.47
N ASP A 256 4.85 12.81 -35.21
CA ASP A 256 4.30 11.99 -36.29
C ASP A 256 3.67 10.67 -35.79
N ASP A 257 3.79 10.37 -34.49
CA ASP A 257 3.27 9.16 -33.86
C ASP A 257 2.01 9.50 -33.04
N GLU A 258 0.87 8.88 -33.40
CA GLU A 258 -0.43 9.18 -32.81
C GLU A 258 -0.51 8.96 -31.29
N VAL A 259 0.28 8.01 -30.78
CA VAL A 259 0.33 7.66 -29.36
C VAL A 259 1.35 8.56 -28.66
N ALA A 260 2.55 8.69 -29.22
CA ALA A 260 3.62 9.47 -28.60
C ALA A 260 3.27 10.96 -28.52
N LYS A 261 2.59 11.52 -29.54
CA LYS A 261 2.18 12.94 -29.56
C LYS A 261 1.21 13.33 -28.44
N GLN A 262 0.56 12.38 -27.78
CA GLN A 262 -0.33 12.64 -26.64
C GLN A 262 0.45 13.11 -25.40
N GLY A 263 1.73 12.73 -25.30
CA GLY A 263 2.65 13.16 -24.25
C GLY A 263 2.31 12.68 -22.85
N ARG A 264 1.33 11.78 -22.67
CA ARG A 264 0.84 11.34 -21.34
C ARG A 264 0.84 9.83 -21.15
N HIS A 265 1.16 9.39 -19.95
CA HIS A 265 0.99 8.01 -19.50
C HIS A 265 0.82 7.99 -17.96
N MET A 266 0.11 7.00 -17.42
CA MET A 266 0.17 6.76 -15.96
C MET A 266 1.61 6.48 -15.53
N ILE A 267 2.01 7.01 -14.38
CA ILE A 267 3.17 6.48 -13.66
C ILE A 267 2.67 5.25 -12.93
N TYR A 268 3.24 4.09 -13.24
CA TYR A 268 2.75 2.84 -12.70
C TYR A 268 3.17 2.68 -11.24
N VAL A 269 2.19 2.68 -10.35
CA VAL A 269 2.39 2.43 -8.92
C VAL A 269 2.56 0.94 -8.72
N HIS A 270 3.80 0.51 -8.57
CA HIS A 270 4.16 -0.86 -8.23
C HIS A 270 4.51 -1.01 -6.74
N SER A 271 4.53 0.08 -5.96
CA SER A 271 4.72 0.06 -4.51
C SER A 271 3.83 -0.96 -3.80
N LYS A 272 4.29 -1.47 -2.65
CA LYS A 272 3.46 -2.16 -1.65
C LYS A 272 3.85 -1.69 -0.24
N MET A 273 3.26 -0.57 0.17
CA MET A 273 3.67 0.13 1.38
C MET A 273 2.45 0.71 2.13
N ILE A 274 2.55 0.76 3.45
CA ILE A 274 1.69 1.57 4.33
C ILE A 274 2.55 2.33 5.34
N ILE A 275 2.29 3.62 5.50
CA ILE A 275 2.78 4.47 6.59
C ILE A 275 1.62 4.73 7.54
N VAL A 276 1.87 4.59 8.83
CA VAL A 276 0.90 4.83 9.91
C VAL A 276 1.42 5.91 10.83
N ASP A 277 0.68 7.01 10.92
CA ASP A 277 0.92 8.13 11.84
C ASP A 277 2.35 8.71 11.79
N ASP A 278 3.03 8.67 10.65
CA ASP A 278 4.46 9.04 10.49
C ASP A 278 5.41 8.30 11.48
N SER A 279 4.93 7.23 12.13
CA SER A 279 5.65 6.50 13.18
C SER A 279 6.11 5.13 12.72
N VAL A 280 5.30 4.46 11.90
CA VAL A 280 5.54 3.10 11.43
C VAL A 280 5.45 3.06 9.92
N ILE A 281 6.34 2.28 9.30
CA ILE A 281 6.24 1.90 7.88
C ILE A 281 6.20 0.37 7.79
N LEU A 282 5.27 -0.16 7.00
CA LEU A 282 5.28 -1.55 6.55
C LEU A 282 5.43 -1.55 5.03
N MET A 283 6.42 -2.27 4.52
CA MET A 283 6.73 -2.31 3.09
C MET A 283 7.28 -3.67 2.66
N GLY A 284 7.03 -4.07 1.42
CA GLY A 284 7.45 -5.38 0.92
C GLY A 284 6.96 -5.68 -0.48
N SER A 285 6.68 -6.95 -0.75
CA SER A 285 6.18 -7.43 -2.05
C SER A 285 4.65 -7.61 -2.10
N ALA A 286 4.00 -7.65 -0.93
CA ALA A 286 2.60 -8.06 -0.82
C ALA A 286 1.59 -6.99 -1.24
N ASN A 287 0.83 -7.29 -2.29
CA ASN A 287 -0.25 -6.45 -2.75
C ASN A 287 -1.49 -6.51 -1.82
N ILE A 288 -2.33 -5.47 -1.79
CA ILE A 288 -3.63 -5.51 -1.11
C ILE A 288 -4.64 -6.24 -2.03
N ASN A 289 -4.45 -7.55 -2.15
CA ASN A 289 -5.33 -8.50 -2.82
C ASN A 289 -5.24 -9.86 -2.11
N GLN A 290 -6.12 -10.80 -2.48
CA GLN A 290 -6.08 -12.12 -1.84
C GLN A 290 -4.83 -12.91 -2.21
N ARG A 291 -4.26 -12.70 -3.40
CA ARG A 291 -3.10 -13.44 -3.88
C ARG A 291 -1.90 -13.27 -2.94
N SER A 292 -1.67 -12.05 -2.47
CA SER A 292 -0.58 -11.74 -1.55
C SER A 292 -0.96 -11.92 -0.07
N MET A 293 -2.22 -11.67 0.32
CA MET A 293 -2.64 -11.70 1.74
C MET A 293 -3.02 -13.09 2.27
N ASP A 294 -3.22 -14.10 1.41
CA ASP A 294 -3.73 -15.43 1.84
C ASP A 294 -2.71 -16.30 2.58
N GLY A 295 -1.41 -16.08 2.34
CA GLY A 295 -0.32 -16.97 2.79
C GLY A 295 -0.21 -18.28 1.98
N GLY A 296 -1.34 -18.85 1.55
CA GLY A 296 -1.39 -20.10 0.78
C GLY A 296 -1.51 -19.91 -0.74
N ARG A 297 -1.29 -18.70 -1.26
CA ARG A 297 -1.32 -18.38 -2.70
C ARG A 297 0.07 -18.02 -3.20
N ASP A 298 0.37 -16.74 -3.39
CA ASP A 298 1.73 -16.31 -3.75
C ASP A 298 2.57 -16.18 -2.47
N THR A 299 3.88 -16.37 -2.63
CA THR A 299 4.83 -16.17 -1.53
C THR A 299 5.29 -14.72 -1.49
N GLU A 300 5.18 -14.07 -0.35
CA GLU A 300 5.50 -12.65 -0.17
C GLU A 300 6.38 -12.42 1.06
N MET A 301 7.10 -11.29 1.07
CA MET A 301 7.87 -10.82 2.22
C MET A 301 7.62 -9.32 2.47
N ALA A 302 7.69 -8.90 3.73
CA ALA A 302 7.60 -7.51 4.13
C ALA A 302 8.36 -7.22 5.43
N PHE A 303 8.67 -5.95 5.66
CA PHE A 303 9.26 -5.45 6.90
C PHE A 303 8.35 -4.38 7.49
N GLY A 304 8.00 -4.51 8.76
CA GLY A 304 7.44 -3.42 9.55
C GLY A 304 8.53 -2.81 10.41
N ALA A 305 8.69 -1.49 10.36
CA ALA A 305 9.76 -0.78 11.02
C ALA A 305 9.24 0.50 11.69
N TYR A 306 9.82 0.83 12.83
CA TYR A 306 9.64 2.12 13.50
C TYR A 306 10.91 2.51 14.24
N GLN A 307 11.09 3.82 14.45
CA GLN A 307 12.16 4.33 15.30
C GLN A 307 11.59 4.53 16.72
N PRO A 308 12.18 3.90 17.76
CA PRO A 308 11.64 3.95 19.11
C PRO A 308 11.63 5.37 19.69
N ASN A 309 12.56 6.23 19.24
CA ASN A 309 12.66 7.64 19.64
C ASN A 309 11.69 8.58 18.88
N TYR A 310 10.98 8.08 17.86
CA TYR A 310 10.05 8.86 17.04
C TYR A 310 8.68 8.16 16.95
N THR A 311 8.02 8.05 18.11
CA THR A 311 6.68 7.45 18.23
C THR A 311 5.60 8.50 18.47
N VAL A 312 4.35 8.17 18.16
CA VAL A 312 3.19 9.04 18.43
C VAL A 312 3.11 9.40 19.91
N GLN A 313 3.43 8.45 20.80
CA GLN A 313 3.45 8.63 22.26
C GLN A 313 4.48 9.66 22.71
N MET A 314 5.64 9.71 22.05
CA MET A 314 6.70 10.67 22.35
C MET A 314 6.48 12.05 21.73
N SER A 315 5.49 12.19 20.85
CA SER A 315 5.29 13.41 20.05
C SER A 315 4.25 14.37 20.66
N GLU A 316 3.82 14.17 21.90
CA GLU A 316 2.93 15.08 22.66
C GLU A 316 1.68 15.58 21.91
N GLY A 317 1.08 14.73 21.07
CA GLY A 317 -0.10 15.09 20.26
C GLY A 317 0.23 15.59 18.85
N GLU A 318 1.50 15.79 18.51
CA GLU A 318 2.00 15.99 17.14
C GLU A 318 2.39 14.68 16.45
N LEU A 319 2.71 14.75 15.16
CA LEU A 319 3.23 13.60 14.42
C LEU A 319 4.76 13.51 14.62
N PRO A 320 5.33 12.29 14.75
CA PRO A 320 6.77 12.12 14.84
C PRO A 320 7.49 12.72 13.64
N LYS A 321 8.74 13.16 13.86
CA LYS A 321 9.59 13.80 12.83
C LYS A 321 10.84 12.99 12.50
N GLY A 322 10.76 11.66 12.63
CA GLY A 322 11.83 10.74 12.25
C GLY A 322 11.94 10.51 10.74
N GLN A 323 12.67 9.48 10.36
CA GLN A 323 12.90 9.08 8.97
C GLN A 323 11.61 8.66 8.26
N VAL A 324 10.64 8.03 8.95
CA VAL A 324 9.33 7.70 8.36
C VAL A 324 8.60 8.96 7.90
N HIS A 325 8.60 10.00 8.73
CA HIS A 325 8.07 11.33 8.38
C HIS A 325 8.82 11.94 7.19
N GLY A 326 10.15 11.92 7.23
CA GLY A 326 11.00 12.44 6.15
C GLY A 326 10.73 11.76 4.82
N PHE A 327 10.62 10.42 4.81
CA PHE A 327 10.31 9.64 3.62
C PHE A 327 8.90 9.96 3.08
N ARG A 328 7.90 10.05 3.96
CA ARG A 328 6.53 10.43 3.56
C ARG A 328 6.45 11.85 3.01
N MET A 329 7.21 12.80 3.58
CA MET A 329 7.34 14.16 3.02
C MET A 329 7.99 14.13 1.63
N SER A 330 9.02 13.29 1.43
CA SER A 330 9.68 13.12 0.12
C SER A 330 8.72 12.58 -0.94
N LEU A 331 7.91 11.56 -0.61
CA LEU A 331 6.89 11.03 -1.51
C LEU A 331 5.81 12.08 -1.82
N PHE A 332 5.36 12.84 -0.81
CA PHE A 332 4.41 13.94 -1.05
C PHE A 332 5.00 14.99 -1.98
N ALA A 333 6.27 15.35 -1.79
CA ALA A 333 6.96 16.29 -2.68
C ALA A 333 7.02 15.73 -4.11
N GLU A 334 7.50 14.50 -4.31
CA GLU A 334 7.53 13.84 -5.63
C GLU A 334 6.16 13.90 -6.30
N HIS A 335 5.11 13.46 -5.60
CA HIS A 335 3.78 13.34 -6.19
C HIS A 335 3.10 14.68 -6.42
N LEU A 336 3.41 15.72 -5.65
CA LEU A 336 2.71 17.01 -5.68
C LEU A 336 3.53 18.15 -6.32
N GLY A 337 4.58 17.82 -7.08
CA GLY A 337 5.30 18.80 -7.90
C GLY A 337 6.60 19.34 -7.30
N PHE A 338 7.30 18.51 -6.52
CA PHE A 338 8.61 18.76 -5.90
C PHE A 338 8.67 20.00 -5.01
N LYS A 339 7.55 20.33 -4.35
CA LYS A 339 7.44 21.45 -3.40
C LYS A 339 7.00 20.95 -2.04
N LEU A 340 7.68 21.42 -0.99
CA LEU A 340 7.29 21.16 0.39
C LEU A 340 6.44 22.32 0.88
N GLU A 341 5.21 22.00 1.29
CA GLU A 341 4.27 22.99 1.83
C GLU A 341 3.97 22.69 3.30
N PRO A 342 3.72 23.71 4.15
CA PRO A 342 3.53 23.51 5.60
C PRO A 342 2.43 22.50 5.96
N TRP A 343 1.34 22.47 5.20
CA TRP A 343 0.22 21.54 5.43
C TRP A 343 0.61 20.08 5.28
N MET A 344 1.66 19.75 4.51
CA MET A 344 2.14 18.39 4.31
C MET A 344 2.75 17.79 5.59
N THR A 345 3.12 18.63 6.56
CA THR A 345 3.72 18.19 7.82
C THR A 345 2.70 17.53 8.76
N ASN A 346 1.40 17.73 8.51
CA ASN A 346 0.31 17.10 9.25
C ASN A 346 -0.83 16.64 8.32
N PRO A 347 -0.67 15.49 7.64
CA PRO A 347 -1.70 14.92 6.77
C PRO A 347 -2.93 14.40 7.54
N SER A 348 -2.94 14.42 8.88
CA SER A 348 -4.14 14.04 9.64
C SER A 348 -5.20 15.14 9.72
N LEU A 349 -4.91 16.35 9.23
CA LEU A 349 -5.85 17.45 9.24
C LEU A 349 -6.82 17.35 8.04
N PRO A 350 -8.11 17.66 8.24
CA PRO A 350 -9.07 17.68 7.13
C PRO A 350 -8.67 18.65 6.01
N GLU A 351 -8.08 19.79 6.35
CA GLU A 351 -7.57 20.79 5.41
C GLU A 351 -6.43 20.22 4.56
N ALA A 352 -5.58 19.37 5.13
CA ALA A 352 -4.52 18.70 4.39
C ALA A 352 -5.12 17.75 3.35
N MET A 353 -6.08 16.89 3.73
CA MET A 353 -6.79 16.02 2.79
C MET A 353 -7.48 16.83 1.67
N ARG A 354 -8.20 17.90 2.02
CA ARG A 354 -8.86 18.75 1.02
C ARG A 354 -7.87 19.41 0.06
N THR A 355 -6.76 19.93 0.58
CA THR A 355 -5.69 20.51 -0.24
C THR A 355 -5.06 19.48 -1.18
N THR A 356 -4.75 18.27 -0.68
CA THR A 356 -4.26 17.16 -1.52
C THR A 356 -5.24 16.85 -2.64
N ARG A 357 -6.54 16.76 -2.33
CA ARG A 357 -7.59 16.47 -3.32
C ARG A 357 -7.72 17.57 -4.37
N ASP A 358 -7.70 18.84 -3.97
CA ASP A 358 -7.81 19.97 -4.88
C ASP A 358 -6.64 20.04 -5.87
N LEU A 359 -5.41 19.76 -5.39
CA LEU A 359 -4.23 19.63 -6.24
C LEU A 359 -4.35 18.42 -7.17
N ALA A 360 -4.79 17.28 -6.65
CA ALA A 360 -4.94 16.06 -7.42
C ALA A 360 -6.05 16.16 -8.49
N GLU A 361 -7.11 16.92 -8.23
CA GLU A 361 -8.16 17.21 -9.21
C GLU A 361 -7.64 18.13 -10.34
N LYS A 362 -6.83 19.15 -10.02
CA LYS A 362 -6.16 19.98 -11.04
C LYS A 362 -5.24 19.14 -11.93
N ASN A 363 -4.44 18.27 -11.33
CA ASN A 363 -3.56 17.35 -12.04
C ASN A 363 -4.34 16.38 -12.93
N TRP A 364 -5.46 15.82 -12.45
CA TRP A 364 -6.34 14.99 -13.26
C TRP A 364 -6.90 15.75 -14.48
N LYS A 365 -7.37 16.99 -14.27
CA LYS A 365 -7.86 17.83 -15.38
C LYS A 365 -6.77 18.07 -16.42
N ALA A 366 -5.55 18.41 -15.99
CA ALA A 366 -4.40 18.60 -16.88
C ALA A 366 -4.01 17.31 -17.63
N TYR A 367 -4.02 16.16 -16.94
CA TYR A 367 -3.76 14.86 -17.55
C TYR A 367 -4.81 14.48 -18.59
N ALA A 368 -6.10 14.67 -18.28
CA ALA A 368 -7.23 14.24 -19.11
C ALA A 368 -7.54 15.19 -20.28
N ASP A 369 -7.10 16.45 -20.23
CA ASP A 369 -7.39 17.46 -21.25
C ASP A 369 -6.99 17.01 -22.67
N THR A 370 -7.78 17.38 -23.67
CA THR A 370 -7.47 17.13 -25.08
C THR A 370 -6.31 18.00 -25.57
N ASN A 371 -6.14 19.19 -25.00
CA ASN A 371 -5.03 20.07 -25.31
C ASN A 371 -3.77 19.64 -24.53
N LEU A 372 -2.63 19.70 -25.20
CA LEU A 372 -1.34 19.37 -24.60
C LEU A 372 -0.95 20.45 -23.59
N GLN A 373 -0.76 20.04 -22.34
CA GLN A 373 -0.29 20.88 -21.25
C GLN A 373 0.55 20.03 -20.28
N GLU A 374 1.51 20.66 -19.62
CA GLU A 374 2.29 20.01 -18.57
C GLU A 374 1.48 19.86 -17.29
N MET A 375 1.74 18.77 -16.57
CA MET A 375 1.18 18.57 -15.23
C MET A 375 2.04 19.25 -14.17
N PRO A 376 1.45 20.00 -13.22
CA PRO A 376 2.22 20.62 -12.14
C PRO A 376 2.67 19.63 -11.07
N GLY A 377 2.11 18.41 -11.04
CA GLY A 377 2.52 17.30 -10.20
C GLY A 377 1.91 15.99 -10.69
N HIS A 378 2.32 14.86 -10.11
CA HIS A 378 1.96 13.53 -10.60
C HIS A 378 0.69 12.93 -9.98
N LEU A 379 0.34 13.35 -8.75
CA LEU A 379 -0.82 12.84 -8.02
C LEU A 379 -2.10 13.28 -8.70
N MET A 380 -2.92 12.33 -9.13
CA MET A 380 -4.22 12.57 -9.74
C MET A 380 -5.31 12.02 -8.82
N LEU A 381 -6.43 12.72 -8.73
CA LEU A 381 -7.60 12.18 -8.06
C LEU A 381 -8.07 10.95 -8.86
N TYR A 382 -8.24 9.80 -8.20
CA TYR A 382 -8.72 8.61 -8.90
C TYR A 382 -10.12 8.91 -9.45
N PRO A 383 -10.45 8.55 -10.71
CA PRO A 383 -11.66 9.01 -11.41
C PRO A 383 -12.94 8.29 -10.94
N TYR A 384 -13.16 8.20 -9.63
CA TYR A 384 -14.42 7.80 -9.03
C TYR A 384 -15.32 9.01 -8.81
N ASN A 385 -16.59 8.89 -9.19
CA ASN A 385 -17.61 9.79 -8.69
C ASN A 385 -18.14 9.26 -7.35
N VAL A 386 -17.67 9.83 -6.26
CA VAL A 386 -18.18 9.54 -4.92
C VAL A 386 -19.29 10.54 -4.65
N ASP A 387 -20.46 10.30 -5.24
CA ASP A 387 -21.64 11.10 -4.91
C ASP A 387 -21.91 10.95 -3.41
N SER A 388 -22.33 12.05 -2.77
CA SER A 388 -22.97 11.95 -1.46
C SER A 388 -24.15 11.02 -1.63
N VAL A 389 -24.06 9.79 -1.09
CA VAL A 389 -25.11 8.77 -1.13
C VAL A 389 -26.44 9.40 -0.71
N ASN A 390 -27.20 9.84 -1.71
CA ASN A 390 -28.62 10.12 -1.61
C ASN A 390 -29.30 8.81 -1.99
N GLY A 391 -29.74 8.06 -0.97
CA GLY A 391 -30.56 6.87 -1.12
C GLY A 391 -29.78 5.64 -1.53
#